data_AF-A0A2S6R1A3-F1
#
_entry.id   AF-A0A2S6R1A3-F1
#
_cell.length_a   1.000
_cell.length_b   1.000
_cell.length_c   1.000
_cell.angle_alpha   90.00
_cell.angle_beta   90.00
_cell.angle_gamma   90.00
#
_symmetry.space_group_name_H-M   'P 1'
#
loop_
_entity.id
_entity.type
_entity.pdbx_description
1 polymer ?
#
loop_
_entity_poly.entity_id
_entity_poly.type
_entity_poly.pdbx_seq_one_letter_code
_entity_poly.pdbx_strand_id
1 'polypeptide(L)'
;MAGNDATLTPPPHGDEKSRGDDKLRGDDAARIAVLLPLGLNTAYDYLVPDGEIVPEGTFVRVPLGSREVTGVVWGAGDAEADGGVARGRLKEIIAVLPVPPLPESVRKLVDWVAEYTLAKRGAVLRMAMSVPAALEPAKMRIAFLSTGNEPERLTPARRRVLELLADGLPRGATELAREAAVSTGVVKGLAESGALRQISLPAELAPETPDWRHPRATLSSDQSSAAVALKECVADATFSVTLLDGVTGSGKTEVYFEAVAAALEAGRQVLVMLPEIALSTQWLERFRARFGSAPCIWHSELGQRARRETWRAVASGAARIVVGARSALWLPFAELGLIVV
;
A
#
# COMPACT_ATOMS: atom_id res chain seq x y z
N MET A 1 -18.85 50.40 -64.25
CA MET A 1 -19.58 49.55 -65.22
C MET A 1 -20.17 48.39 -64.44
N ALA A 2 -21.50 48.29 -64.44
CA ALA A 2 -22.41 47.22 -63.97
C ALA A 2 -21.94 46.37 -62.77
N GLY A 3 -22.55 46.38 -61.58
CA GLY A 3 -23.97 46.53 -61.24
C GLY A 3 -24.68 45.17 -61.32
N ASN A 4 -24.90 44.50 -60.19
CA ASN A 4 -26.25 44.11 -59.76
C ASN A 4 -26.26 43.58 -58.31
N ASP A 5 -27.17 44.16 -57.54
CA ASP A 5 -27.62 43.78 -56.21
C ASP A 5 -28.84 42.86 -56.37
N ALA A 6 -28.93 41.77 -55.63
CA ALA A 6 -30.13 40.93 -55.58
C ALA A 6 -30.19 40.12 -54.27
N THR A 7 -30.97 40.68 -53.35
CA THR A 7 -31.59 40.06 -52.18
C THR A 7 -32.34 38.75 -52.50
N LEU A 8 -32.26 37.75 -51.63
CA LEU A 8 -33.35 36.77 -51.44
C LEU A 8 -33.45 36.26 -49.99
N THR A 9 -34.65 36.46 -49.46
CA THR A 9 -35.22 36.13 -48.15
C THR A 9 -35.47 34.61 -48.00
N PRO A 10 -35.46 34.02 -46.77
CA PRO A 10 -35.68 32.58 -46.52
C PRO A 10 -37.18 32.22 -46.58
N PRO A 11 -37.60 30.95 -46.81
CA PRO A 11 -37.89 29.97 -45.72
C PRO A 11 -37.89 28.48 -46.25
N PRO A 12 -38.47 27.42 -45.59
CA PRO A 12 -39.14 27.34 -44.29
C PRO A 12 -38.65 26.22 -43.35
N HIS A 13 -39.07 26.34 -42.09
CA HIS A 13 -39.16 25.24 -41.14
C HIS A 13 -40.00 24.10 -41.72
N GLY A 14 -39.39 22.93 -41.87
CA GLY A 14 -40.06 21.64 -41.99
C GLY A 14 -39.60 20.76 -40.83
N ASP A 15 -40.53 20.45 -39.92
CA ASP A 15 -40.38 19.39 -38.94
C ASP A 15 -40.18 18.04 -39.66
N GLU A 16 -38.95 17.54 -39.69
CA GLU A 16 -38.70 16.11 -39.90
C GLU A 16 -37.99 15.53 -38.67
N LYS A 17 -38.77 14.78 -37.90
CA LYS A 17 -38.29 13.82 -36.90
C LYS A 17 -37.37 12.79 -37.57
N SER A 18 -36.07 13.07 -37.60
CA SER A 18 -34.99 12.08 -37.56
C SER A 18 -34.61 11.96 -36.08
N ARG A 19 -34.95 10.93 -35.28
CA ARG A 19 -34.86 9.48 -35.50
C ARG A 19 -33.52 9.05 -36.11
N GLY A 20 -32.43 9.49 -35.47
CA GLY A 20 -31.14 8.87 -35.69
C GLY A 20 -29.99 9.72 -35.17
N ASP A 21 -29.86 9.87 -33.86
CA ASP A 21 -28.59 10.36 -33.26
C ASP A 21 -28.33 9.84 -31.84
N ASP A 22 -28.97 8.73 -31.46
CA ASP A 22 -28.72 8.05 -30.18
C ASP A 22 -27.95 6.73 -30.36
N LYS A 23 -27.03 6.69 -31.33
CA LYS A 23 -26.23 5.48 -31.66
C LYS A 23 -24.72 5.66 -31.61
N LEU A 24 -24.24 6.72 -30.97
CA LEU A 24 -22.80 6.98 -30.77
C LEU A 24 -22.42 7.12 -29.28
N ARG A 25 -23.12 6.38 -28.40
CA ARG A 25 -22.56 5.98 -27.10
C ARG A 25 -22.22 4.50 -27.20
N GLY A 26 -21.00 4.20 -27.60
CA GLY A 26 -20.44 2.85 -27.52
C GLY A 26 -20.20 2.50 -26.06
N ASP A 27 -21.14 1.77 -25.47
CA ASP A 27 -21.09 1.08 -24.16
C ASP A 27 -20.08 -0.09 -24.18
N ASP A 28 -18.80 0.19 -24.47
CA ASP A 28 -17.76 -0.84 -24.47
C ASP A 28 -17.00 -0.88 -23.13
N ALA A 29 -17.73 -1.23 -22.05
CA ALA A 29 -17.15 -1.70 -20.79
C ALA A 29 -15.96 -2.64 -21.03
N ALA A 30 -14.79 -2.34 -20.47
CA ALA A 30 -13.58 -3.10 -20.75
C ALA A 30 -13.65 -4.52 -20.18
N ARG A 31 -13.08 -5.51 -20.89
CA ARG A 31 -12.98 -6.90 -20.40
C ARG A 31 -11.60 -7.12 -19.76
N ILE A 32 -11.59 -7.64 -18.54
CA ILE A 32 -10.36 -7.92 -17.79
C ILE A 32 -10.30 -9.37 -17.30
N ALA A 33 -9.09 -9.93 -17.23
CA ALA A 33 -8.84 -11.25 -16.64
C ALA A 33 -8.46 -11.07 -15.16
N VAL A 34 -9.21 -11.71 -14.26
CA VAL A 34 -8.99 -11.64 -12.81
C VAL A 34 -8.52 -13.01 -12.29
N LEU A 35 -7.32 -13.06 -11.75
CA LEU A 35 -6.80 -14.24 -11.06
C LEU A 35 -7.33 -14.28 -9.63
N LEU A 36 -7.96 -15.39 -9.26
CA LEU A 36 -8.52 -15.58 -7.92
C LEU A 36 -7.55 -16.40 -7.05
N PRO A 37 -7.45 -16.13 -5.74
CA PRO A 37 -6.57 -16.86 -4.82
C PRO A 37 -7.11 -18.26 -4.47
N LEU A 38 -7.59 -19.01 -5.48
CA LEU A 38 -8.19 -20.33 -5.40
C LEU A 38 -7.26 -21.37 -6.04
N GLY A 39 -7.51 -22.66 -5.82
CA GLY A 39 -6.74 -23.73 -6.45
C GLY A 39 -7.06 -23.89 -7.94
N LEU A 40 -6.79 -22.84 -8.75
CA LEU A 40 -7.10 -22.71 -10.17
C LEU A 40 -5.88 -22.13 -10.90
N ASN A 41 -5.71 -22.50 -12.17
CA ASN A 41 -4.61 -22.01 -13.03
C ASN A 41 -5.02 -20.84 -13.91
N THR A 42 -6.30 -20.78 -14.25
CA THR A 42 -6.86 -19.80 -15.17
C THR A 42 -7.45 -18.62 -14.41
N ALA A 43 -7.27 -17.43 -14.97
CA ALA A 43 -8.02 -16.25 -14.57
C ALA A 43 -9.45 -16.34 -15.14
N TYR A 44 -10.37 -15.59 -14.54
CA TYR A 44 -11.74 -15.46 -15.02
C TYR A 44 -11.95 -14.08 -15.64
N ASP A 45 -12.67 -14.04 -16.74
CA ASP A 45 -13.04 -12.78 -17.38
C ASP A 45 -14.19 -12.09 -16.64
N TYR A 46 -14.06 -10.79 -16.47
CA TYR A 46 -15.08 -9.90 -15.93
C TYR A 46 -15.17 -8.63 -16.77
N LEU A 47 -16.31 -7.93 -16.65
CA LEU A 47 -16.49 -6.60 -17.22
C LEU A 47 -16.14 -5.52 -16.20
N VAL A 48 -15.59 -4.42 -16.69
CA VAL A 48 -15.31 -3.19 -15.93
C VAL A 48 -16.47 -2.22 -16.15
N PRO A 49 -17.11 -1.70 -15.10
CA PRO A 49 -18.15 -0.67 -15.22
C PRO A 49 -17.69 0.52 -16.08
N ASP A 50 -18.62 1.12 -16.83
CA ASP A 50 -18.28 2.18 -17.78
C ASP A 50 -17.55 3.36 -17.13
N GLY A 51 -16.46 3.79 -17.76
CA GLY A 51 -15.65 4.92 -17.31
C GLY A 51 -14.59 4.58 -16.27
N GLU A 52 -14.53 3.35 -15.75
CA GLU A 52 -13.44 2.91 -14.87
C GLU A 52 -12.26 2.36 -15.68
N ILE A 53 -11.04 2.77 -15.30
CA ILE A 53 -9.80 2.18 -15.81
C ILE A 53 -9.21 1.33 -14.69
N VAL A 54 -9.13 0.02 -14.92
CA VAL A 54 -8.66 -0.95 -13.93
C VAL A 54 -7.37 -1.59 -14.44
N PRO A 55 -6.18 -1.07 -14.06
CA PRO A 55 -4.90 -1.59 -14.55
C PRO A 55 -4.59 -2.96 -13.93
N GLU A 56 -3.62 -3.66 -14.53
CA GLU A 56 -3.09 -4.91 -13.96
C GLU A 56 -2.55 -4.72 -12.53
N GLY A 57 -2.63 -5.77 -11.74
CA GLY A 57 -2.30 -5.76 -10.32
C GLY A 57 -3.41 -5.20 -9.43
N THR A 58 -4.42 -4.54 -9.99
CA THR A 58 -5.50 -3.97 -9.17
C THR A 58 -6.25 -5.07 -8.42
N PHE A 59 -6.48 -4.84 -7.13
CA PHE A 59 -7.30 -5.72 -6.32
C PHE A 59 -8.78 -5.41 -6.55
N VAL A 60 -9.55 -6.41 -6.93
CA VAL A 60 -10.98 -6.26 -7.24
C VAL A 60 -11.82 -7.28 -6.47
N ARG A 61 -13.03 -6.87 -6.07
CA ARG A 61 -14.08 -7.75 -5.58
C ARG A 61 -14.88 -8.23 -6.79
N VAL A 62 -15.06 -9.54 -6.93
CA VAL A 62 -15.81 -10.13 -8.04
C VAL A 62 -16.82 -11.18 -7.58
N PRO A 63 -17.93 -11.36 -8.31
CA PRO A 63 -18.88 -12.41 -8.01
C PRO A 63 -18.36 -13.76 -8.52
N LEU A 64 -18.43 -14.79 -7.69
CA LEU A 64 -18.12 -16.17 -8.06
C LEU A 64 -19.19 -17.11 -7.50
N GLY A 65 -20.10 -17.56 -8.37
CA GLY A 65 -21.28 -18.32 -7.96
C GLY A 65 -22.19 -17.47 -7.07
N SER A 66 -22.41 -17.92 -5.83
CA SER A 66 -23.22 -17.25 -4.80
C SER A 66 -22.42 -16.39 -3.82
N ARG A 67 -21.08 -16.35 -3.94
CA ARG A 67 -20.19 -15.61 -3.02
C ARG A 67 -19.40 -14.54 -3.76
N GLU A 68 -18.87 -13.61 -2.98
CA GLU A 68 -17.91 -12.62 -3.46
C GLU A 68 -16.48 -13.06 -3.10
N VAL A 69 -15.54 -12.81 -4.01
CA VAL A 69 -14.13 -13.16 -3.81
C VAL A 69 -13.27 -11.98 -4.22
N THR A 70 -12.21 -11.71 -3.45
CA THR A 70 -11.17 -10.76 -3.88
C THR A 70 -10.21 -11.46 -4.82
N GLY A 71 -9.97 -10.88 -5.99
CA GLY A 71 -8.96 -11.29 -6.95
C GLY A 71 -8.04 -10.15 -7.33
N VAL A 72 -7.10 -10.44 -8.23
CA VAL A 72 -6.16 -9.48 -8.79
C VAL A 72 -6.31 -9.47 -10.30
N VAL A 73 -6.40 -8.28 -10.90
CA VAL A 73 -6.39 -8.13 -12.36
C VAL A 73 -5.05 -8.58 -12.90
N TRP A 74 -5.06 -9.58 -13.78
CA TRP A 74 -3.84 -10.17 -14.34
C TRP A 74 -3.51 -9.70 -15.75
N GLY A 75 -4.50 -9.15 -16.46
CA GLY A 75 -4.34 -8.69 -17.84
C GLY A 75 -5.69 -8.35 -18.48
N ALA A 76 -5.65 -8.06 -19.77
CA ALA A 76 -6.86 -8.01 -20.60
C ALA A 76 -7.53 -9.39 -20.62
N GLY A 77 -8.86 -9.42 -20.61
CA GLY A 77 -9.58 -10.67 -20.79
C GLY A 77 -9.57 -11.09 -22.26
N ASP A 78 -9.69 -12.39 -22.50
CA ASP A 78 -9.54 -12.98 -23.83
C ASP A 78 -10.84 -13.66 -24.26
N ALA A 79 -11.51 -13.06 -25.24
CA ALA A 79 -12.75 -13.61 -25.79
C ALA A 79 -12.55 -14.86 -26.64
N GLU A 80 -11.34 -15.05 -27.17
CA GLU A 80 -10.99 -16.13 -28.10
C GLU A 80 -10.22 -17.27 -27.41
N ALA A 81 -9.88 -17.12 -26.12
CA ALA A 81 -9.28 -18.18 -25.32
C ALA A 81 -10.15 -19.45 -25.30
N ASP A 82 -9.51 -20.61 -25.12
CA ASP A 82 -10.21 -21.89 -24.99
C ASP A 82 -11.17 -21.86 -23.77
N GLY A 83 -12.47 -22.05 -24.02
CA GLY A 83 -13.53 -21.85 -23.02
C GLY A 83 -13.99 -20.38 -22.84
N GLY A 84 -13.62 -19.49 -23.76
CA GLY A 84 -13.99 -18.07 -23.78
C GLY A 84 -15.50 -17.84 -23.64
N VAL A 85 -15.88 -16.93 -22.75
CA VAL A 85 -17.28 -16.65 -22.44
C VAL A 85 -17.76 -15.44 -23.26
N ALA A 86 -18.89 -15.62 -23.95
CA ALA A 86 -19.57 -14.53 -24.65
C ALA A 86 -19.86 -13.36 -23.68
N ARG A 87 -19.64 -12.13 -24.16
CA ARG A 87 -19.70 -10.89 -23.35
C ARG A 87 -20.97 -10.79 -22.50
N GLY A 88 -22.15 -11.10 -23.06
CA GLY A 88 -23.42 -11.02 -22.34
C GLY A 88 -23.62 -12.02 -21.20
N ARG A 89 -22.70 -12.98 -21.01
CA ARG A 89 -22.69 -13.89 -19.85
C ARG A 89 -21.64 -13.51 -18.80
N LEU A 90 -20.78 -12.53 -19.10
CA LEU A 90 -19.81 -12.03 -18.15
C LEU A 90 -20.52 -11.23 -17.07
N LYS A 91 -20.03 -11.35 -15.84
CA LYS A 91 -20.44 -10.49 -14.74
C LYS A 91 -19.49 -9.31 -14.66
N GLU A 92 -19.97 -8.20 -14.12
CA GLU A 92 -19.14 -7.05 -13.78
C GLU A 92 -18.36 -7.30 -12.48
N ILE A 93 -17.24 -6.60 -12.32
CA ILE A 93 -16.60 -6.47 -11.02
C ILE A 93 -17.53 -5.73 -10.05
N ILE A 94 -17.50 -6.10 -8.77
CA ILE A 94 -18.34 -5.48 -7.73
C ILE A 94 -17.71 -4.19 -7.22
N ALA A 95 -16.39 -4.18 -7.02
CA ALA A 95 -15.66 -3.02 -6.51
C ALA A 95 -14.16 -3.12 -6.80
N VAL A 96 -13.52 -1.97 -7.02
CA VAL A 96 -12.07 -1.79 -6.90
C VAL A 96 -11.72 -1.56 -5.43
N LEU A 97 -10.75 -2.30 -4.91
CA LEU A 97 -10.35 -2.16 -3.50
C LEU A 97 -9.36 -0.99 -3.31
N PRO A 98 -9.47 -0.22 -2.21
CA PRO A 98 -8.73 1.03 -2.03
C PRO A 98 -7.30 0.79 -1.50
N VAL A 99 -6.52 -0.01 -2.23
CA VAL A 99 -5.12 -0.32 -1.94
C VAL A 99 -4.28 -0.25 -3.21
N PRO A 100 -2.96 0.03 -3.10
CA PRO A 100 -2.08 0.02 -4.24
C PRO A 100 -2.14 -1.31 -5.02
N PRO A 101 -2.01 -1.30 -6.35
CA PRO A 101 -1.95 -2.52 -7.16
C PRO A 101 -0.83 -3.46 -6.72
N LEU A 102 -1.03 -4.76 -6.88
CA LEU A 102 0.01 -5.76 -6.72
C LEU A 102 1.12 -5.50 -7.75
N PRO A 103 2.38 -5.28 -7.31
CA PRO A 103 3.48 -4.96 -8.21
C PRO A 103 3.69 -6.03 -9.29
N GLU A 104 4.11 -5.60 -10.48
CA GLU A 104 4.43 -6.50 -11.60
C GLU A 104 5.49 -7.53 -11.20
N SER A 105 6.49 -7.14 -10.41
CA SER A 105 7.52 -8.05 -9.89
C SER A 105 6.93 -9.21 -9.07
N VAL A 106 5.93 -8.94 -8.23
CA VAL A 106 5.24 -9.97 -7.44
C VAL A 106 4.34 -10.83 -8.33
N ARG A 107 3.67 -10.25 -9.33
CA ARG A 107 2.90 -11.02 -10.32
C ARG A 107 3.78 -11.99 -11.11
N LYS A 108 4.92 -11.51 -11.61
CA LYS A 108 5.94 -12.34 -12.27
C LYS A 108 6.46 -13.44 -11.35
N LEU A 109 6.68 -13.13 -10.06
CA LEU A 109 7.07 -14.13 -9.06
C LEU A 109 5.98 -15.20 -8.86
N VAL A 110 4.70 -14.80 -8.80
CA VAL A 110 3.57 -15.75 -8.70
C VAL A 110 3.57 -16.70 -9.90
N ASP A 111 3.69 -16.15 -11.12
CA ASP A 111 3.70 -16.95 -12.34
C ASP A 111 4.91 -17.90 -12.39
N TRP A 112 6.10 -17.38 -12.10
CA TRP A 112 7.33 -18.17 -12.08
C TRP A 112 7.29 -19.29 -11.03
N VAL A 113 6.85 -19.01 -9.79
CA VAL A 113 6.74 -20.05 -8.74
C VAL A 113 5.71 -21.10 -9.14
N ALA A 114 4.55 -20.69 -9.65
CA ALA A 114 3.51 -21.62 -10.05
C ALA A 114 3.99 -22.57 -11.15
N GLU A 115 4.68 -22.03 -12.17
CA GLU A 115 5.29 -22.82 -13.24
C GLU A 115 6.40 -23.75 -12.71
N TYR A 116 7.35 -23.19 -11.97
CA TYR A 116 8.51 -23.93 -11.46
C TYR A 116 8.12 -25.08 -10.52
N THR A 117 7.14 -24.86 -9.65
CA THR A 117 6.70 -25.88 -8.68
C THR A 117 5.50 -26.70 -9.15
N LEU A 118 5.01 -26.48 -10.38
CA LEU A 118 3.77 -27.06 -10.92
C LEU A 118 2.54 -26.82 -10.00
N ALA A 119 2.60 -25.75 -9.20
CA ALA A 119 1.54 -25.39 -8.27
C ALA A 119 0.49 -24.57 -9.01
N LYS A 120 -0.73 -24.57 -8.48
CA LYS A 120 -1.79 -23.80 -9.12
C LYS A 120 -1.57 -22.30 -8.94
N ARG A 121 -1.65 -21.51 -10.02
CA ARG A 121 -1.37 -20.06 -10.00
C ARG A 121 -2.14 -19.31 -8.91
N GLY A 122 -3.44 -19.57 -8.78
CA GLY A 122 -4.26 -18.97 -7.72
C GLY A 122 -3.87 -19.43 -6.30
N ALA A 123 -3.31 -20.63 -6.13
CA ALA A 123 -2.81 -21.09 -4.84
C ALA A 123 -1.52 -20.34 -4.44
N VAL A 124 -0.67 -20.03 -5.42
CA VAL A 124 0.53 -19.20 -5.22
C VAL A 124 0.15 -17.73 -4.96
N LEU A 125 -0.81 -17.17 -5.71
CA LEU A 125 -1.34 -15.82 -5.48
C LEU A 125 -1.83 -15.61 -4.04
N ARG A 126 -2.42 -16.65 -3.42
CA ARG A 126 -2.86 -16.61 -2.02
C ARG A 126 -1.74 -16.23 -1.05
N MET A 127 -0.48 -16.51 -1.38
CA MET A 127 0.67 -16.14 -0.55
C MET A 127 0.88 -14.61 -0.51
N ALA A 128 0.75 -13.95 -1.66
CA ALA A 128 0.77 -12.48 -1.77
C ALA A 128 -0.46 -11.82 -1.13
N MET A 129 -1.59 -12.54 -1.09
CA MET A 129 -2.85 -12.10 -0.48
C MET A 129 -3.07 -12.64 0.94
N SER A 130 -1.98 -12.92 1.67
CA SER A 130 -2.06 -13.60 2.98
C SER A 130 -2.68 -12.76 4.11
N VAL A 131 -3.03 -11.49 3.86
CA VAL A 131 -3.70 -10.60 4.83
C VAL A 131 -4.93 -9.95 4.20
N PRO A 132 -6.05 -10.66 4.04
CA PRO A 132 -7.26 -10.12 3.39
C PRO A 132 -7.77 -8.82 4.02
N ALA A 133 -7.69 -8.70 5.35
CA ALA A 133 -8.10 -7.50 6.08
C ALA A 133 -7.29 -6.24 5.70
N ALA A 134 -6.11 -6.38 5.08
CA ALA A 134 -5.32 -5.25 4.60
C ALA A 134 -5.90 -4.62 3.33
N LEU A 135 -6.68 -5.40 2.56
CA LEU A 135 -7.32 -4.98 1.32
C LEU A 135 -8.63 -4.23 1.56
N GLU A 136 -9.21 -4.36 2.75
CA GLU A 136 -10.41 -3.63 3.14
C GLU A 136 -10.08 -2.15 3.40
N PRO A 137 -11.06 -1.23 3.44
CA PRO A 137 -10.85 0.15 3.85
C PRO A 137 -10.23 0.27 5.26
N ALA A 138 -9.44 1.33 5.49
CA ALA A 138 -8.89 1.59 6.81
C ALA A 138 -9.99 1.89 7.83
N LYS A 139 -9.89 1.29 9.02
CA LYS A 139 -10.80 1.63 10.12
C LYS A 139 -10.48 3.04 10.58
N MET A 140 -11.50 3.89 10.58
CA MET A 140 -11.38 5.25 11.10
C MET A 140 -11.53 5.23 12.61
N ARG A 141 -10.71 6.01 13.31
CA ARG A 141 -10.83 6.33 14.72
C ARG A 141 -11.16 7.79 14.89
N ILE A 142 -11.89 8.07 15.96
CA ILE A 142 -12.19 9.44 16.38
C ILE A 142 -11.00 9.96 17.19
N ALA A 143 -10.51 11.14 16.82
CA ALA A 143 -9.53 11.91 17.59
C ALA A 143 -10.03 13.35 17.80
N PHE A 144 -9.41 14.06 18.75
CA PHE A 144 -9.76 15.43 19.10
C PHE A 144 -8.54 16.34 18.89
N LEU A 145 -8.80 17.54 18.37
CA LEU A 145 -7.85 18.64 18.26
C LEU A 145 -8.35 19.83 19.07
N SER A 146 -7.43 20.63 19.60
CA SER A 146 -7.78 21.95 20.13
C SER A 146 -8.24 22.86 18.99
N THR A 147 -9.30 23.63 19.23
CA THR A 147 -9.74 24.69 18.29
C THR A 147 -9.09 26.04 18.59
N GLY A 148 -8.38 26.15 19.72
CA GLY A 148 -7.93 27.43 20.26
C GLY A 148 -9.02 28.22 20.99
N ASN A 149 -10.28 27.75 20.97
CA ASN A 149 -11.36 28.38 21.71
C ASN A 149 -11.30 28.00 23.20
N GLU A 150 -11.54 28.96 24.09
CA GLU A 150 -11.67 28.69 25.51
C GLU A 150 -13.10 28.25 25.86
N PRO A 151 -13.27 27.20 26.69
CA PRO A 151 -14.59 26.80 27.17
C PRO A 151 -15.12 27.81 28.19
N GLU A 152 -16.45 27.98 28.27
CA GLU A 152 -17.12 28.91 29.22
C GLU A 152 -16.67 28.76 30.68
N ARG A 153 -16.28 27.54 31.08
CA ARG A 153 -15.71 27.26 32.41
C ARG A 153 -14.42 26.47 32.27
N LEU A 154 -13.30 27.10 32.57
CA LEU A 154 -11.98 26.47 32.57
C LEU A 154 -11.65 25.88 33.95
N THR A 155 -11.95 24.60 34.15
CA THR A 155 -11.55 23.86 35.36
C THR A 155 -10.11 23.35 35.24
N PRO A 156 -9.42 23.02 36.35
CA PRO A 156 -8.09 22.41 36.30
C PRO A 156 -8.04 21.13 35.44
N ALA A 157 -9.10 20.33 35.47
CA ALA A 157 -9.24 19.14 34.64
C ALA A 157 -9.32 19.47 33.14
N ARG A 158 -10.09 20.51 32.77
CA ARG A 158 -10.19 20.98 31.38
C ARG A 158 -8.88 21.57 30.87
N ARG A 159 -8.20 22.34 31.72
CA ARG A 159 -6.89 22.93 31.40
C ARG A 159 -5.85 21.86 31.05
N ARG A 160 -5.73 20.80 31.84
CA ARG A 160 -4.79 19.70 31.56
C ARG A 160 -5.03 19.03 30.20
N VAL A 161 -6.29 18.87 29.80
CA VAL A 161 -6.63 18.32 28.47
C VAL A 161 -6.20 19.28 27.34
N LEU A 162 -6.43 20.58 27.50
CA LEU A 162 -6.03 21.58 26.51
C LEU A 162 -4.50 21.73 26.41
N GLU A 163 -3.78 21.66 27.54
CA GLU A 163 -2.31 21.67 27.58
C GLU A 163 -1.70 20.49 26.81
N LEU A 164 -2.29 19.29 26.90
CA LEU A 164 -1.84 18.11 26.13
C LEU A 164 -2.04 18.24 24.63
N LEU A 165 -2.96 19.10 24.18
CA LEU A 165 -3.25 19.35 22.76
C LEU A 165 -2.61 20.64 22.24
N ALA A 166 -1.77 21.30 23.05
CA ALA A 166 -1.06 22.52 22.66
C ALA A 166 0.00 22.27 21.57
N ASP A 167 0.44 21.01 21.41
CA ASP A 167 1.33 20.57 20.33
C ASP A 167 0.64 20.47 18.95
N GLY A 168 -0.69 20.66 18.90
CA GLY A 168 -1.48 20.57 17.68
C GLY A 168 -1.68 19.14 17.18
N LEU A 169 -1.29 18.12 17.94
CA LEU A 169 -1.41 16.72 17.53
C LEU A 169 -2.76 16.14 17.97
N PRO A 170 -3.46 15.41 17.06
CA PRO A 170 -4.75 14.82 17.38
C PRO A 170 -4.61 13.57 18.25
N ARG A 171 -5.40 13.50 19.32
CA ARG A 171 -5.36 12.38 20.29
C ARG A 171 -6.74 11.77 20.53
N GLY A 172 -6.78 10.48 20.88
CA GLY A 172 -8.05 9.80 21.18
C GLY A 172 -8.63 10.23 22.53
N ALA A 173 -9.95 10.12 22.71
CA ALA A 173 -10.58 10.48 23.99
C ALA A 173 -10.04 9.69 25.20
N THR A 174 -9.80 8.38 25.03
CA THR A 174 -9.26 7.53 26.11
C THR A 174 -7.81 7.88 26.45
N GLU A 175 -7.01 8.21 25.43
CA GLU A 175 -5.62 8.63 25.56
C GLU A 175 -5.52 9.96 26.32
N LEU A 176 -6.30 10.96 25.89
CA LEU A 176 -6.41 12.26 26.57
C LEU A 176 -6.89 12.13 28.01
N ALA A 177 -7.92 11.30 28.24
CA ALA A 177 -8.46 11.07 29.58
C ALA A 177 -7.39 10.45 30.50
N ARG A 178 -6.66 9.46 30.02
CA ARG A 178 -5.58 8.80 30.78
C ARG A 178 -4.43 9.76 31.10
N GLU A 179 -3.92 10.48 30.10
CA GLU A 179 -2.74 11.35 30.25
C GLU A 179 -3.03 12.61 31.06
N ALA A 180 -4.23 13.20 30.91
CA ALA A 180 -4.64 14.33 31.73
C ALA A 180 -5.16 13.90 33.12
N ALA A 181 -5.22 12.59 33.41
CA ALA A 181 -5.84 12.03 34.61
C ALA A 181 -7.27 12.60 34.85
N VAL A 182 -8.14 12.45 33.85
CA VAL A 182 -9.54 12.88 33.86
C VAL A 182 -10.45 11.76 33.31
N SER A 183 -11.77 11.93 33.41
CA SER A 183 -12.71 11.05 32.74
C SER A 183 -12.87 11.42 31.27
N THR A 184 -13.27 10.45 30.43
CA THR A 184 -13.61 10.71 29.02
C THR A 184 -14.78 11.70 28.87
N GLY A 185 -15.62 11.85 29.90
CA GLY A 185 -16.67 12.87 29.95
C GLY A 185 -16.13 14.30 29.93
N VAL A 186 -14.95 14.56 30.52
CA VAL A 186 -14.30 15.89 30.45
C VAL A 186 -13.89 16.22 29.01
N VAL A 187 -13.34 15.25 28.29
CA VAL A 187 -12.94 15.40 26.87
C VAL A 187 -14.17 15.64 26.00
N LYS A 188 -15.25 14.85 26.19
CA LYS A 188 -16.52 15.05 25.46
C LYS A 188 -17.14 16.41 25.74
N GLY A 189 -17.20 16.83 27.01
CA GLY A 189 -17.73 18.14 27.37
C GLY A 189 -16.91 19.31 26.83
N LEU A 190 -15.60 19.14 26.64
CA LEU A 190 -14.77 20.13 25.94
C LEU A 190 -15.09 20.19 24.43
N ALA A 191 -15.32 19.05 23.80
CA ALA A 191 -15.76 19.02 22.40
C ALA A 191 -17.15 19.65 22.21
N GLU A 192 -18.10 19.36 23.10
CA GLU A 192 -19.44 19.97 23.11
C GLU A 192 -19.38 21.48 23.31
N SER A 193 -18.44 21.98 24.13
CA SER A 193 -18.23 23.42 24.31
C SER A 193 -17.50 24.12 23.15
N GLY A 194 -17.13 23.39 22.09
CA GLY A 194 -16.41 23.93 20.95
C GLY A 194 -14.92 24.21 21.17
N ALA A 195 -14.38 23.87 22.35
CA ALA A 195 -12.96 23.98 22.68
C ALA A 195 -12.13 22.86 22.00
N LEU A 196 -12.76 21.73 21.68
CA LEU A 196 -12.16 20.66 20.88
C LEU A 196 -12.97 20.39 19.62
N ARG A 197 -12.30 20.10 18.52
CA ARG A 197 -12.90 19.61 17.28
C ARG A 197 -12.64 18.13 17.14
N GLN A 198 -13.71 17.37 16.90
CA GLN A 198 -13.62 15.97 16.56
C GLN A 198 -13.19 15.80 15.10
N ILE A 199 -12.20 14.96 14.87
CA ILE A 199 -11.76 14.56 13.53
C ILE A 199 -11.72 13.05 13.40
N SER A 200 -11.90 12.57 12.18
CA SER A 200 -11.81 11.16 11.82
C SER A 200 -10.44 10.91 11.21
N LEU A 201 -9.65 10.01 11.80
CA LEU A 201 -8.31 9.65 11.34
C LEU A 201 -8.21 8.15 11.12
N PRO A 202 -7.35 7.67 10.22
CA PRO A 202 -7.00 6.26 10.19
C PRO A 202 -6.51 5.79 11.56
N ALA A 203 -6.97 4.61 11.99
CA ALA A 203 -6.57 4.02 13.28
C ALA A 203 -5.13 3.49 13.29
N GLU A 204 -4.51 3.39 12.11
CA GLU A 204 -3.20 2.79 11.90
C GLU A 204 -2.13 3.88 12.02
N LEU A 205 -1.11 3.62 12.82
CA LEU A 205 0.03 4.53 12.97
C LEU A 205 0.98 4.30 11.80
N ALA A 206 1.50 5.40 11.24
CA ALA A 206 2.58 5.31 10.27
C ALA A 206 3.84 4.75 10.97
N PRO A 207 4.65 3.90 10.30
CA PRO A 207 5.94 3.49 10.82
C PRO A 207 6.85 4.70 11.08
N GLU A 208 7.76 4.53 12.04
CA GLU A 208 8.85 5.48 12.25
C GLU A 208 9.71 5.59 10.99
N THR A 209 10.14 6.81 10.65
CA THR A 209 11.01 7.03 9.48
C THR A 209 12.48 6.82 9.90
N PRO A 210 13.19 5.86 9.30
CA PRO A 210 14.61 5.66 9.59
C PRO A 210 15.45 6.83 9.07
N ASP A 211 16.46 7.22 9.84
CA ASP A 211 17.48 8.19 9.47
C ASP A 211 18.76 7.46 9.02
N TRP A 212 19.03 7.49 7.72
CA TRP A 212 20.24 6.90 7.15
C TRP A 212 21.53 7.63 7.57
N ARG A 213 21.43 8.88 8.05
CA ARG A 213 22.55 9.73 8.52
C ARG A 213 22.91 9.47 9.99
N HIS A 214 22.13 8.66 10.70
CA HIS A 214 22.36 8.38 12.11
C HIS A 214 23.79 7.84 12.35
N PRO A 215 24.45 8.20 13.48
CA PRO A 215 25.84 7.82 13.75
C PRO A 215 26.19 6.35 13.48
N ARG A 216 27.34 6.13 12.82
CA ARG A 216 27.80 4.82 12.33
C ARG A 216 28.96 4.26 13.13
N ALA A 217 29.11 2.94 13.09
CA ALA A 217 30.34 2.27 13.50
C ALA A 217 31.51 2.66 12.58
N THR A 218 32.74 2.64 13.10
CA THR A 218 33.93 2.81 12.26
C THR A 218 34.26 1.48 11.59
N LEU A 219 34.22 1.44 10.27
CA LEU A 219 34.52 0.24 9.48
C LEU A 219 36.04 0.04 9.34
N SER A 220 36.49 -1.21 9.24
CA SER A 220 37.85 -1.54 8.82
C SER A 220 38.08 -1.19 7.34
N SER A 221 39.33 -1.27 6.86
CA SER A 221 39.66 -1.09 5.44
C SER A 221 38.89 -2.03 4.52
N ASP A 222 38.81 -3.30 4.91
CA ASP A 222 38.21 -4.35 4.10
C ASP A 222 36.69 -4.21 4.07
N GLN A 223 36.10 -3.92 5.23
CA GLN A 223 34.67 -3.61 5.36
C GLN A 223 34.29 -2.36 4.56
N SER A 224 35.12 -1.31 4.61
CA SER A 224 34.88 -0.08 3.86
C SER A 224 34.90 -0.32 2.35
N SER A 225 35.85 -1.14 1.88
CA SER A 225 35.96 -1.50 0.46
C SER A 225 34.72 -2.29 0.00
N ALA A 226 34.30 -3.29 0.78
CA ALA A 226 33.09 -4.05 0.49
C ALA A 226 31.82 -3.17 0.54
N ALA A 227 31.73 -2.26 1.51
CA ALA A 227 30.62 -1.32 1.63
C ALA A 227 30.54 -0.35 0.45
N VAL A 228 31.67 0.14 -0.06
CA VAL A 228 31.71 0.97 -1.27
C VAL A 228 31.15 0.21 -2.46
N ALA A 229 31.63 -1.01 -2.71
CA ALA A 229 31.13 -1.84 -3.82
C ALA A 229 29.62 -2.10 -3.71
N LEU A 230 29.10 -2.42 -2.52
CA LEU A 230 27.66 -2.63 -2.34
C LEU A 230 26.85 -1.35 -2.58
N LYS A 231 27.34 -0.19 -2.14
CA LYS A 231 26.67 1.09 -2.37
C LYS A 231 26.63 1.47 -3.84
N GLU A 232 27.71 1.21 -4.58
CA GLU A 232 27.76 1.39 -6.03
C GLU A 232 26.70 0.53 -6.72
N CYS A 233 26.60 -0.76 -6.38
CA CYS A 233 25.55 -1.63 -6.91
C CYS A 233 24.13 -1.12 -6.61
N VAL A 234 23.89 -0.55 -5.43
CA VAL A 234 22.60 0.04 -5.07
C VAL A 234 22.33 1.31 -5.86
N ALA A 235 23.34 2.17 -6.05
CA ALA A 235 23.24 3.42 -6.79
C ALA A 235 23.00 3.19 -8.30
N ASP A 236 23.61 2.15 -8.88
CA ASP A 236 23.42 1.77 -10.28
C ASP A 236 21.98 1.39 -10.61
N ALA A 237 21.19 1.02 -9.59
CA ALA A 237 19.77 0.67 -9.72
C ALA A 237 19.47 -0.46 -10.73
N THR A 238 20.46 -1.30 -11.04
CA THR A 238 20.32 -2.50 -11.88
C THR A 238 20.36 -3.78 -11.06
N PHE A 239 19.83 -4.88 -11.62
CA PHE A 239 19.93 -6.19 -10.97
C PHE A 239 21.39 -6.62 -10.83
N SER A 240 21.80 -6.91 -9.61
CA SER A 240 23.11 -7.49 -9.27
C SER A 240 22.96 -8.45 -8.10
N VAL A 241 23.88 -9.40 -8.00
CA VAL A 241 23.95 -10.36 -6.88
C VAL A 241 25.37 -10.35 -6.34
N THR A 242 25.50 -10.09 -5.04
CA THR A 242 26.79 -10.04 -4.36
C THR A 242 26.81 -11.00 -3.18
N LEU A 243 27.84 -11.84 -3.11
CA LEU A 243 28.14 -12.64 -1.94
C LEU A 243 29.07 -11.84 -1.01
N LEU A 244 28.58 -11.49 0.18
CA LEU A 244 29.40 -10.91 1.23
C LEU A 244 29.94 -12.02 2.14
N ASP A 245 31.15 -12.48 1.85
CA ASP A 245 31.80 -13.53 2.61
C ASP A 245 32.50 -13.00 3.88
N GLY A 246 32.45 -13.78 4.95
CA GLY A 246 33.10 -13.48 6.21
C GLY A 246 32.59 -14.34 7.36
N VAL A 247 33.47 -14.62 8.33
CA VAL A 247 33.10 -15.40 9.52
C VAL A 247 32.09 -14.66 10.41
N THR A 248 31.44 -15.37 11.34
CA THR A 248 30.58 -14.74 12.35
C THR A 248 31.40 -13.75 13.17
N GLY A 249 30.85 -12.56 13.44
CA GLY A 249 31.57 -11.50 14.16
C GLY A 249 32.51 -10.65 13.31
N SER A 250 32.70 -10.95 12.01
CA SER A 250 33.52 -10.13 11.11
C SER A 250 32.91 -8.78 10.74
N GLY A 251 31.71 -8.45 11.26
CA GLY A 251 31.02 -7.20 10.99
C GLY A 251 30.26 -7.13 9.67
N LYS A 252 29.87 -8.28 9.07
CA LYS A 252 29.02 -8.31 7.85
C LYS A 252 27.77 -7.42 7.96
N THR A 253 27.19 -7.37 9.15
CA THR A 253 26.05 -6.50 9.47
C THR A 253 26.33 -5.03 9.20
N GLU A 254 27.46 -4.53 9.67
CA GLU A 254 27.84 -3.13 9.47
C GLU A 254 28.08 -2.83 7.99
N VAL A 255 28.61 -3.80 7.23
CA VAL A 255 28.86 -3.66 5.79
C VAL A 255 27.56 -3.58 5.01
N TYR A 256 26.60 -4.50 5.19
CA TYR A 256 25.34 -4.39 4.46
C TYR A 256 24.47 -3.23 4.96
N PHE A 257 24.64 -2.75 6.20
CA PHE A 257 23.95 -1.54 6.66
C PHE A 257 24.34 -0.30 5.85
N GLU A 258 25.54 -0.24 5.27
CA GLU A 258 25.90 0.82 4.33
C GLU A 258 25.13 0.71 3.01
N ALA A 259 24.86 -0.50 2.53
CA ALA A 259 24.01 -0.72 1.37
C ALA A 259 22.54 -0.36 1.67
N VAL A 260 22.04 -0.73 2.86
CA VAL A 260 20.71 -0.33 3.35
C VAL A 260 20.62 1.19 3.41
N ALA A 261 21.62 1.87 3.97
CA ALA A 261 21.64 3.33 4.05
C ALA A 261 21.61 4.00 2.68
N ALA A 262 22.37 3.49 1.69
CA ALA A 262 22.32 4.00 0.32
C ALA A 262 20.95 3.80 -0.33
N ALA A 263 20.29 2.66 -0.10
CA ALA A 263 18.93 2.43 -0.61
C ALA A 263 17.91 3.39 0.02
N LEU A 264 18.05 3.66 1.32
CA LEU A 264 17.21 4.65 2.04
C LEU A 264 17.47 6.07 1.57
N GLU A 265 18.72 6.44 1.32
CA GLU A 265 19.11 7.74 0.75
C GLU A 265 18.46 7.95 -0.63
N ALA A 266 18.40 6.89 -1.46
CA ALA A 266 17.69 6.88 -2.73
C ALA A 266 16.16 6.82 -2.59
N GLY A 267 15.60 6.85 -1.37
CA GLY A 267 14.17 6.80 -1.12
C GLY A 267 13.51 5.45 -1.39
N ARG A 268 14.31 4.37 -1.48
CA ARG A 268 13.83 3.01 -1.75
C ARG A 268 13.59 2.22 -0.47
N GLN A 269 12.73 1.23 -0.55
CA GLN A 269 12.46 0.26 0.51
C GLN A 269 13.51 -0.85 0.50
N VAL A 270 13.76 -1.43 1.67
CA VAL A 270 14.70 -2.54 1.86
C VAL A 270 14.02 -3.70 2.54
N LEU A 271 14.28 -4.91 2.06
CA LEU A 271 13.93 -6.16 2.71
C LEU A 271 15.20 -6.84 3.25
N VAL A 272 15.23 -7.11 4.55
CA VAL A 272 16.25 -7.96 5.18
C VAL A 272 15.57 -9.24 5.63
N MET A 273 15.93 -10.33 4.97
CA MET A 273 15.43 -11.66 5.28
C MET A 273 16.33 -12.32 6.31
N LEU A 274 15.73 -12.95 7.30
CA LEU A 274 16.45 -13.69 8.33
C LEU A 274 15.75 -15.03 8.58
N PRO A 275 16.46 -16.05 9.08
CA PRO A 275 15.82 -17.20 9.70
C PRO A 275 14.86 -16.71 10.80
N GLU A 276 13.67 -17.30 10.90
CA GLU A 276 12.62 -16.83 11.82
C GLU A 276 13.10 -16.78 13.28
N ILE A 277 13.94 -17.74 13.69
CA ILE A 277 14.58 -17.82 15.01
C ILE A 277 15.60 -16.70 15.30
N ALA A 278 16.06 -15.98 14.28
CA ALA A 278 17.06 -14.92 14.40
C ALA A 278 16.44 -13.52 14.59
N LEU A 279 15.11 -13.41 14.60
CA LEU A 279 14.37 -12.17 14.87
C LEU A 279 14.36 -11.83 16.37
N SER A 280 15.53 -11.77 16.98
CA SER A 280 15.68 -11.43 18.40
C SER A 280 15.55 -9.92 18.64
N THR A 281 15.16 -9.55 19.86
CA THR A 281 15.13 -8.15 20.32
C THR A 281 16.48 -7.46 20.16
N GLN A 282 17.57 -8.17 20.45
CA GLN A 282 18.94 -7.67 20.27
C GLN A 282 19.25 -7.28 18.82
N TRP A 283 18.68 -7.99 17.84
CA TRP A 283 18.86 -7.67 16.44
C TRP A 283 18.10 -6.41 16.03
N LEU A 284 16.87 -6.26 16.52
CA LEU A 284 16.06 -5.06 16.29
C LEU A 284 16.69 -3.80 16.90
N GLU A 285 17.36 -3.95 18.05
CA GLU A 285 18.11 -2.87 18.69
C GLU A 285 19.27 -2.37 17.83
N ARG A 286 19.90 -3.23 17.02
CA ARG A 286 20.94 -2.81 16.07
C ARG A 286 20.40 -1.89 14.99
N PHE A 287 19.20 -2.16 14.47
CA PHE A 287 18.55 -1.27 13.52
C PHE A 287 18.23 0.08 14.15
N ARG A 288 17.70 0.09 15.39
CA ARG A 288 17.48 1.34 16.13
C ARG A 288 18.77 2.13 16.33
N ALA A 289 19.85 1.45 16.71
CA ALA A 289 21.16 2.08 16.88
C ALA A 289 21.71 2.64 15.56
N ARG A 290 21.48 1.94 14.43
CA ARG A 290 22.00 2.33 13.11
C ARG A 290 21.16 3.35 12.37
N PHE A 291 19.84 3.36 12.56
CA PHE A 291 18.90 4.15 11.75
C PHE A 291 17.96 5.03 12.59
N GLY A 292 18.13 5.08 13.91
CA GLY A 292 17.29 5.87 14.81
C GLY A 292 15.85 5.35 14.99
N SER A 293 15.45 4.30 14.26
CA SER A 293 14.11 3.72 14.33
C SER A 293 14.12 2.20 14.24
N ALA A 294 13.03 1.57 14.69
CA ALA A 294 12.84 0.13 14.50
C ALA A 294 12.40 -0.18 13.07
N PRO A 295 12.83 -1.32 12.48
CA PRO A 295 12.32 -1.76 11.19
C PRO A 295 10.90 -2.29 11.35
N CYS A 296 10.12 -2.28 10.26
CA CYS A 296 8.87 -3.03 10.21
C CYS A 296 9.17 -4.53 10.22
N ILE A 297 8.40 -5.29 11.00
CA ILE A 297 8.64 -6.73 11.18
C ILE A 297 7.62 -7.54 10.38
N TRP A 298 8.05 -8.69 9.83
CA TRP A 298 7.17 -9.66 9.18
C TRP A 298 7.53 -11.13 9.51
N HIS A 299 6.73 -11.78 10.36
CA HIS A 299 6.83 -13.22 10.66
C HIS A 299 5.48 -13.83 11.04
N SER A 300 5.45 -15.15 11.27
CA SER A 300 4.21 -15.91 11.48
C SER A 300 3.50 -15.55 12.79
N GLU A 301 4.26 -15.27 13.85
CA GLU A 301 3.74 -14.93 15.19
C GLU A 301 3.13 -13.52 15.31
N LEU A 302 3.19 -12.69 14.27
CA LEU A 302 2.58 -11.36 14.30
C LEU A 302 1.05 -11.45 14.40
N GLY A 303 0.49 -10.70 15.34
CA GLY A 303 -0.95 -10.52 15.45
C GLY A 303 -1.57 -9.91 14.19
N GLN A 304 -2.85 -10.19 13.94
CA GLN A 304 -3.56 -9.76 12.72
C GLN A 304 -3.50 -8.24 12.47
N ARG A 305 -3.53 -7.44 13.54
CA ARG A 305 -3.40 -5.98 13.45
C ARG A 305 -2.03 -5.57 12.89
N ALA A 306 -0.95 -6.07 13.49
CA ALA A 306 0.41 -5.76 13.08
C ALA A 306 0.68 -6.22 11.63
N ARG A 307 0.21 -7.42 11.26
CA ARG A 307 0.31 -7.90 9.86
C ARG A 307 -0.40 -6.97 8.89
N ARG A 308 -1.58 -6.48 9.24
CA ARG A 308 -2.33 -5.54 8.39
C ARG A 308 -1.62 -4.21 8.24
N GLU A 309 -1.17 -3.63 9.35
CA GLU A 309 -0.44 -2.35 9.39
C GLU A 309 0.87 -2.44 8.59
N THR A 310 1.69 -3.47 8.82
CA THR A 310 2.93 -3.69 8.06
C THR A 310 2.66 -3.92 6.58
N TRP A 311 1.68 -4.77 6.21
CA TRP A 311 1.38 -5.04 4.80
C TRP A 311 1.00 -3.75 4.06
N ARG A 312 0.13 -2.92 4.65
CA ARG A 312 -0.27 -1.64 4.04
C ARG A 312 0.88 -0.65 3.97
N ALA A 313 1.70 -0.58 5.02
CA ALA A 313 2.88 0.29 5.02
C ALA A 313 3.89 -0.12 3.94
N VAL A 314 4.02 -1.42 3.66
CA VAL A 314 4.85 -1.90 2.56
C VAL A 314 4.25 -1.54 1.20
N ALA A 315 2.95 -1.79 1.02
CA ALA A 315 2.21 -1.47 -0.20
C ALA A 315 2.22 0.02 -0.56
N SER A 316 2.19 0.90 0.44
CA SER A 316 2.20 2.36 0.24
C SER A 316 3.60 2.97 0.17
N GLY A 317 4.67 2.19 0.39
CA GLY A 317 6.04 2.71 0.47
C GLY A 317 6.42 3.32 1.82
N ALA A 318 5.50 3.39 2.79
CA ALA A 318 5.75 3.96 4.11
C ALA A 318 6.74 3.12 4.95
N ALA A 319 6.74 1.80 4.81
CA ALA A 319 7.71 0.92 5.45
C ALA A 319 9.03 0.94 4.69
N ARG A 320 10.00 1.71 5.19
CA ARG A 320 11.31 1.90 4.53
C ARG A 320 12.27 0.73 4.74
N ILE A 321 12.24 0.11 5.92
CA ILE A 321 13.01 -1.09 6.23
C ILE A 321 12.04 -2.16 6.71
N VAL A 322 12.07 -3.32 6.07
CA VAL A 322 11.32 -4.51 6.49
C VAL A 322 12.31 -5.60 6.85
N VAL A 323 12.18 -6.14 8.05
CA VAL A 323 12.90 -7.33 8.50
C VAL A 323 11.90 -8.46 8.62
N GLY A 324 12.13 -9.59 7.94
CA GLY A 324 11.15 -10.66 7.94
C GLY A 324 11.68 -12.04 7.64
N ALA A 325 10.82 -13.03 7.89
CA ALA A 325 11.05 -14.41 7.51
C ALA A 325 10.77 -14.63 6.00
N ARG A 326 10.88 -15.88 5.54
CA ARG A 326 10.67 -16.29 4.12
C ARG A 326 9.39 -15.73 3.49
N SER A 327 8.31 -15.61 4.24
CA SER A 327 7.03 -15.10 3.74
C SER A 327 7.04 -13.61 3.39
N ALA A 328 8.05 -12.85 3.81
CA ALA A 328 8.20 -11.43 3.48
C ALA A 328 8.48 -11.19 1.99
N LEU A 329 8.97 -12.20 1.27
CA LEU A 329 9.21 -12.14 -0.17
C LEU A 329 7.92 -11.87 -0.98
N TRP A 330 6.75 -12.19 -0.41
CA TRP A 330 5.44 -11.99 -1.03
C TRP A 330 4.81 -10.62 -0.74
N LEU A 331 5.50 -9.76 0.01
CA LEU A 331 4.98 -8.43 0.31
C LEU A 331 5.01 -7.52 -0.93
N PRO A 332 3.98 -6.69 -1.14
CA PRO A 332 3.88 -5.83 -2.31
C PRO A 332 4.70 -4.54 -2.12
N PHE A 333 6.02 -4.63 -2.12
CA PHE A 333 6.85 -3.42 -2.01
C PHE A 333 6.57 -2.47 -3.18
N ALA A 334 6.30 -1.20 -2.86
CA ALA A 334 6.10 -0.15 -3.85
C ALA A 334 7.41 0.19 -4.59
N GLU A 335 8.50 0.32 -3.85
CA GLU A 335 9.80 0.81 -4.36
C GLU A 335 10.97 -0.01 -3.77
N LEU A 336 10.99 -1.33 -3.99
CA LEU A 336 12.04 -2.21 -3.45
C LEU A 336 13.39 -1.94 -4.13
N GLY A 337 14.39 -1.53 -3.35
CA GLY A 337 15.74 -1.24 -3.85
C GLY A 337 16.80 -2.27 -3.46
N LEU A 338 16.60 -3.01 -2.38
CA LEU A 338 17.60 -3.95 -1.87
C LEU A 338 16.91 -5.12 -1.15
N ILE A 339 17.42 -6.33 -1.39
CA ILE A 339 17.12 -7.52 -0.59
C ILE A 339 18.44 -8.02 0.00
N VAL A 340 18.49 -8.16 1.32
CA VAL A 340 19.59 -8.83 2.04
C VAL A 340 19.05 -10.18 2.53
N VAL A 341 19.78 -11.27 2.33
CA VAL A 341 19.39 -12.64 2.71
C VAL A 341 20.40 -13.24 3.68
#